data_AF-A0AAW6KC96-F1
#
_entry.id   AF-A0AAW6KC96-F1
#
_cell.length_a   1.000
_cell.length_b   1.000
_cell.length_c   1.000
_cell.angle_alpha   90.00
_cell.angle_beta   90.00
_cell.angle_gamma   90.00
#
_symmetry.space_group_name_H-M   'P 1'
#
loop_
_entity.id
_entity.type
_entity.pdbx_description
1 polymer ?
#
loop_
_entity_poly.entity_id
_entity_poly.type
_entity_poly.pdbx_seq_one_letter_code
_entity_poly.pdbx_strand_id
1 'polypeptide(L)'
;MDRHRIFPCGAISAAAGIASAHSSLYLFLAVGFFLFFILCFFKKQILLFIICAAICILYFTSFYMIDHFNTTIYHEGKFHTFASVRDIPIIDGDRLSFTAETDKGEALKAGYTIRSPQEKRALSALQPGS
;
A
#
# COMPACT_ATOMS: atom_id res chain seq x y z
N MET A 1 -1.63 32.46 -17.19
CA MET A 1 -2.18 31.17 -16.73
C MET A 1 -1.20 30.64 -15.70
N ASP A 2 -1.51 30.89 -14.42
CA ASP A 2 -0.50 30.90 -13.35
C ASP A 2 -0.08 29.49 -12.93
N ARG A 3 1.14 29.14 -13.32
CA ARG A 3 1.81 27.84 -13.06
C ARG A 3 1.89 27.47 -11.57
N HIS A 4 1.73 28.44 -10.66
CA HIS A 4 1.79 28.26 -9.21
C HIS A 4 0.50 27.74 -8.57
N ARG A 5 -0.66 27.84 -9.24
CA ARG A 5 -1.96 27.37 -8.69
C ARG A 5 -2.21 25.87 -8.85
N ILE A 6 -1.44 25.19 -9.70
CA ILE A 6 -1.67 23.76 -10.03
C ILE A 6 -1.02 22.83 -8.99
N PHE A 7 0.13 23.23 -8.43
CA PHE A 7 0.85 22.47 -7.41
C PHE A 7 0.02 22.12 -6.16
N PRO A 8 -0.72 23.05 -5.52
CA PRO A 8 -1.52 22.71 -4.35
C PRO A 8 -2.65 21.74 -4.68
N CYS A 9 -3.30 21.89 -5.84
CA CYS A 9 -4.39 21.00 -6.26
C CYS A 9 -3.91 19.55 -6.46
N GLY A 10 -2.71 19.36 -7.01
CA GLY A 10 -2.10 18.04 -7.16
C GLY A 10 -1.83 17.36 -5.83
N ALA A 11 -1.26 18.08 -4.86
CA ALA A 11 -0.97 17.56 -3.53
C ALA A 11 -2.24 17.21 -2.73
N ILE A 12 -3.27 18.06 -2.80
CA ILE A 12 -4.56 17.82 -2.15
C ILE A 12 -5.23 16.56 -2.75
N SER A 13 -5.20 16.41 -4.08
CA SER A 13 -5.75 15.23 -4.76
C SER A 13 -5.04 13.94 -4.34
N ALA A 14 -3.70 13.95 -4.29
CA ALA A 14 -2.91 12.81 -3.84
C ALA A 14 -3.22 12.44 -2.37
N ALA A 15 -3.26 13.44 -1.48
CA ALA A 15 -3.58 13.21 -0.07
C ALA A 15 -5.00 12.67 0.11
N ALA A 16 -5.99 13.20 -0.62
CA ALA A 16 -7.36 12.71 -0.60
C ALA A 16 -7.47 11.27 -1.12
N GLY A 17 -6.73 10.93 -2.19
CA GLY A 17 -6.66 9.56 -2.70
C GLY A 17 -6.10 8.58 -1.68
N ILE A 18 -4.98 8.93 -1.04
CA ILE A 18 -4.34 8.10 0.00
C ILE A 18 -5.26 7.93 1.22
N ALA A 19 -5.87 9.02 1.70
CA ALA A 19 -6.81 8.98 2.82
C ALA A 19 -8.05 8.13 2.51
N SER A 20 -8.54 8.18 1.27
CA SER A 20 -9.68 7.37 0.81
C SER A 20 -9.34 5.88 0.72
N ALA A 21 -8.09 5.53 0.39
CA ALA A 21 -7.62 4.15 0.33
C ALA A 21 -7.39 3.54 1.73
N HIS A 22 -6.96 4.35 2.70
CA HIS A 22 -6.74 3.91 4.08
C HIS A 22 -8.04 3.82 4.90
N SER A 23 -9.09 4.51 4.46
CA SER A 23 -10.42 4.48 5.10
C SER A 23 -11.35 3.55 4.33
N SER A 24 -12.41 3.05 4.98
CA SER A 24 -13.48 2.29 4.29
C SER A 24 -14.33 3.16 3.34
N LEU A 25 -13.81 4.30 2.87
CA LEU A 25 -14.48 5.28 2.01
C LEU A 25 -14.32 4.95 0.51
N TYR A 26 -13.84 3.76 0.17
CA TYR A 26 -13.70 3.29 -1.22
C TYR A 26 -14.99 3.42 -2.03
N LEU A 27 -16.16 3.25 -1.40
CA LEU A 27 -17.46 3.46 -2.06
C LEU A 27 -17.67 4.90 -2.51
N PHE A 28 -17.32 5.89 -1.69
CA PHE A 28 -17.45 7.31 -2.05
C PHE A 28 -16.52 7.69 -3.19
N LEU A 29 -15.29 7.15 -3.19
CA LEU A 29 -14.34 7.36 -4.26
C LEU A 29 -14.83 6.76 -5.58
N ALA A 30 -15.37 5.53 -5.54
CA ALA A 30 -15.94 4.87 -6.71
C ALA A 30 -17.14 5.65 -7.29
N VAL A 31 -18.04 6.13 -6.43
CA VAL A 31 -19.17 6.99 -6.85
C VAL A 31 -18.67 8.30 -7.46
N GLY A 32 -17.64 8.92 -6.87
CA GLY A 32 -17.03 10.14 -7.41
C GLY A 32 -16.45 9.95 -8.81
N PHE A 33 -15.69 8.88 -9.03
CA PHE A 33 -15.17 8.52 -10.36
C PHE A 33 -16.30 8.25 -11.36
N PHE A 34 -17.34 7.54 -10.94
CA PHE A 34 -18.48 7.24 -11.80
C PHE A 34 -19.20 8.53 -12.26
N LEU A 35 -19.46 9.45 -11.33
CA LEU A 35 -20.04 10.76 -11.63
C LEU A 35 -19.12 11.59 -12.55
N PHE A 36 -17.81 11.56 -12.31
CA PHE A 36 -16.84 12.23 -13.17
C PHE A 36 -16.89 11.70 -14.61
N PHE A 37 -16.93 10.38 -14.79
CA PHE A 37 -17.05 9.75 -16.10
C PHE A 37 -18.37 10.11 -16.80
N ILE A 38 -19.48 10.14 -16.06
CA ILE A 38 -20.79 10.61 -16.56
C ILE A 38 -20.69 12.07 -17.04
N LEU A 39 -20.07 12.95 -16.24
CA LEU A 39 -19.90 14.37 -16.60
C LEU A 39 -19.05 14.53 -17.87
N CYS A 40 -17.95 13.79 -18.00
CA CYS A 40 -17.13 13.81 -19.21
C CYS A 40 -17.93 13.37 -20.44
N PHE A 41 -18.79 12.35 -20.29
CA PHE A 41 -19.67 11.89 -21.36
C PHE A 41 -20.69 12.95 -21.77
N PHE A 42 -21.42 13.54 -20.82
CA PHE A 42 -22.42 14.59 -21.08
C PHE A 42 -21.80 15.85 -21.69
N LYS A 43 -20.60 16.23 -21.28
CA LYS A 43 -19.87 17.39 -21.81
C LYS A 43 -19.18 17.10 -23.15
N LYS A 44 -19.35 15.90 -23.72
CA LYS A 44 -18.70 15.43 -24.96
C LYS A 44 -17.16 15.54 -24.90
N GLN A 45 -16.58 15.46 -23.71
CA GLN A 45 -15.14 15.51 -23.49
C GLN A 45 -14.54 14.11 -23.65
N ILE A 46 -14.75 13.51 -24.83
CA ILE A 46 -14.40 12.12 -25.11
C ILE A 46 -12.89 11.86 -24.97
N LEU A 47 -12.05 12.82 -25.36
CA LEU A 47 -10.60 12.69 -25.21
C LEU A 47 -10.20 12.56 -23.73
N LEU A 48 -10.75 13.40 -22.84
CA LEU A 48 -10.47 13.34 -21.40
C LEU A 48 -10.98 12.04 -20.79
N PHE A 49 -12.18 11.60 -21.20
CA PHE A 49 -12.73 10.31 -20.79
C PHE A 49 -11.79 9.15 -21.16
N ILE A 50 -11.33 9.10 -22.42
CA ILE A 50 -10.43 8.04 -22.92
C ILE A 50 -9.11 8.05 -22.15
N ILE A 51 -8.50 9.22 -21.94
CA ILE A 51 -7.23 9.33 -21.21
C ILE A 51 -7.40 8.85 -19.76
N CYS A 52 -8.43 9.31 -19.06
CA CYS A 52 -8.69 8.88 -17.68
C CYS A 52 -8.98 7.37 -17.60
N ALA A 53 -9.81 6.85 -18.50
CA ALA A 53 -10.12 5.42 -18.55
C ALA A 53 -8.86 4.58 -18.82
N ALA A 54 -8.02 5.00 -19.77
CA ALA A 54 -6.77 4.31 -20.09
C ALA A 54 -5.82 4.26 -18.89
N ILE A 55 -5.68 5.36 -18.14
CA ILE A 55 -4.86 5.41 -16.92
C ILE A 55 -5.42 4.46 -15.86
N CYS A 56 -6.74 4.47 -15.62
CA CYS A 56 -7.37 3.57 -14.66
C CYS A 56 -7.16 2.10 -15.04
N ILE A 57 -7.34 1.75 -16.32
CA ILE A 57 -7.13 0.39 -16.83
C ILE A 57 -5.66 -0.02 -16.65
N LEU A 58 -4.70 0.85 -16.98
CA LEU A 58 -3.28 0.57 -16.83
C LEU A 58 -2.92 0.30 -15.36
N TYR A 59 -3.39 1.14 -14.44
CA TYR A 59 -3.15 0.95 -13.01
C TYR A 59 -3.78 -0.34 -12.50
N PHE A 60 -5.04 -0.62 -12.85
CA PHE A 60 -5.73 -1.82 -12.42
C PHE A 60 -5.08 -3.09 -12.97
N THR A 61 -4.68 -3.08 -14.25
CA THR A 61 -3.99 -4.21 -14.88
C THR A 61 -2.63 -4.42 -14.25
N SER A 62 -1.88 -3.35 -13.99
CA SER A 62 -0.57 -3.45 -13.32
C SER A 62 -0.72 -4.01 -11.91
N PHE A 63 -1.69 -3.50 -11.15
CA PHE A 63 -2.00 -4.03 -9.82
C PHE A 63 -2.36 -5.51 -9.87
N TYR A 64 -3.30 -5.90 -10.74
CA TYR A 64 -3.75 -7.28 -10.88
C TYR A 64 -2.61 -8.22 -11.29
N MET A 65 -1.75 -7.79 -12.23
CA MET A 65 -0.58 -8.57 -12.63
C MET A 65 0.40 -8.75 -11.48
N ILE A 66 0.73 -7.66 -10.77
CA ILE A 66 1.62 -7.71 -9.61
C ILE A 66 1.06 -8.63 -8.52
N ASP A 67 -0.24 -8.51 -8.22
CA ASP A 67 -0.91 -9.33 -7.22
C ASP A 67 -0.95 -10.81 -7.63
N HIS A 68 -1.25 -11.09 -8.91
CA HIS A 68 -1.27 -12.45 -9.47
C HIS A 68 0.10 -13.13 -9.46
N PHE A 69 1.19 -12.38 -9.65
CA PHE A 69 2.55 -12.93 -9.55
C PHE A 69 3.06 -12.99 -8.10
N ASN A 70 2.52 -12.17 -7.20
CA ASN A 70 2.86 -12.18 -5.77
C ASN A 70 1.94 -13.13 -4.98
N THR A 71 1.80 -14.37 -5.43
CA THR A 71 1.09 -15.40 -4.67
C THR A 71 1.99 -15.95 -3.58
N THR A 72 1.58 -15.79 -2.33
CA THR A 72 2.22 -16.46 -1.19
C THR A 72 1.98 -17.97 -1.24
N ILE A 73 2.96 -18.76 -0.78
CA ILE A 73 2.77 -20.21 -0.58
C ILE A 73 2.01 -20.51 0.72
N TYR A 74 1.81 -19.51 1.58
CA TYR A 74 1.08 -19.65 2.83
C TYR A 74 -0.41 -19.43 2.62
N HIS A 75 -1.20 -20.21 3.35
CA HIS A 75 -2.65 -20.04 3.37
C HIS A 75 -3.03 -19.02 4.43
N GLU A 76 -4.15 -18.33 4.21
CA GLU A 76 -4.71 -17.41 5.19
C GLU A 76 -4.94 -18.12 6.53
N GLY A 77 -4.44 -17.52 7.62
CA GLY A 77 -4.62 -18.04 8.97
C GLY A 77 -3.35 -17.97 9.81
N LYS A 78 -3.41 -18.60 10.99
CA LYS A 78 -2.24 -18.72 11.87
C LYS A 78 -1.37 -19.87 11.36
N PHE A 79 -0.11 -19.57 11.11
CA PHE A 79 0.91 -20.58 10.80
C PHE A 79 2.13 -20.36 11.67
N HIS A 80 2.90 -21.43 11.85
CA HIS A 80 4.18 -21.40 12.55
C HIS A 80 5.26 -21.85 11.58
N THR A 81 6.30 -21.04 11.45
CA THR A 81 7.46 -21.35 10.60
C THR A 81 8.72 -20.81 11.27
N PHE A 82 9.86 -21.37 10.88
CA PHE A 82 11.14 -20.73 11.12
C PHE A 82 11.40 -19.72 10.01
N ALA A 83 11.89 -18.55 10.38
CA ALA A 83 12.27 -17.50 9.44
C ALA A 83 13.46 -16.73 10.02
N SER A 84 14.40 -16.35 9.17
CA SER A 84 15.55 -15.51 9.53
C SER A 84 15.21 -14.05 9.31
N VAL A 85 15.79 -13.16 10.11
CA VAL A 85 15.66 -11.72 9.90
C VAL A 85 16.40 -11.34 8.61
N ARG A 86 15.70 -10.79 7.62
CA ARG A 86 16.31 -10.39 6.34
C ARG A 86 16.88 -8.97 6.40
N ASP A 87 16.10 -8.03 6.93
CA ASP A 87 16.43 -6.61 6.98
C ASP A 87 16.70 -6.15 8.42
N ILE A 88 17.42 -5.03 8.57
CA ILE A 88 17.67 -4.43 9.89
C ILE A 88 16.33 -4.08 10.56
N PRO A 89 16.03 -4.64 11.74
CA PRO A 89 14.76 -4.37 12.41
C PRO A 89 14.60 -2.89 12.78
N ILE A 90 13.43 -2.34 12.48
CA ILE A 90 13.08 -0.96 12.78
C ILE A 90 12.18 -0.95 14.02
N ILE A 91 12.59 -0.20 15.04
CA ILE A 91 11.78 0.03 16.25
C ILE A 91 11.33 1.48 16.25
N ASP A 92 10.02 1.70 16.12
CA ASP A 92 9.37 3.00 16.24
C ASP A 92 8.42 2.99 17.45
N GLY A 93 8.76 3.75 18.49
CA GLY A 93 8.02 3.74 19.76
C GLY A 93 8.01 2.37 20.43
N ASP A 94 6.84 1.74 20.46
CA ASP A 94 6.54 0.39 20.95
C ASP A 94 6.34 -0.63 19.83
N ARG A 95 6.53 -0.25 18.56
CA ARG A 95 6.35 -1.13 17.41
C ARG A 95 7.69 -1.57 16.84
N LEU A 96 7.89 -2.88 16.79
CA LEU A 96 8.96 -3.53 16.04
C LEU A 96 8.41 -3.94 14.66
N SER A 97 9.18 -3.67 13.60
CA SER A 97 8.87 -4.12 12.25
C SER A 97 10.13 -4.55 11.50
N PHE A 98 10.06 -5.67 10.78
CA PHE A 98 11.16 -6.19 9.98
C PHE A 98 10.64 -7.11 8.87
N THR A 99 11.48 -7.37 7.87
CA THR A 99 11.24 -8.43 6.89
C THR A 99 11.92 -9.70 7.37
N ALA A 100 11.18 -10.80 7.41
CA ALA A 100 11.71 -12.13 7.71
C ALA A 100 11.71 -12.99 6.43
N GLU A 101 12.73 -13.82 6.25
CA GLU A 101 12.80 -14.77 5.14
C GLU A 101 12.61 -16.18 5.65
N THR A 102 11.64 -16.88 5.06
CA THR A 102 11.32 -18.26 5.41
C THR A 102 12.35 -19.23 4.81
N ASP A 103 12.39 -20.45 5.32
CA ASP A 103 13.17 -21.56 4.76
C ASP A 103 12.88 -21.85 3.28
N LYS A 104 11.67 -21.49 2.82
CA LYS A 104 11.22 -21.60 1.44
C LYS A 104 11.55 -20.38 0.56
N GLY A 105 12.27 -19.39 1.11
CA GLY A 105 12.70 -18.18 0.40
C GLY A 105 11.62 -17.09 0.28
N GLU A 106 10.46 -17.26 0.92
CA GLU A 106 9.42 -16.22 0.93
C GLU A 106 9.76 -15.12 1.95
N ALA A 107 9.59 -13.86 1.55
CA ALA A 107 9.78 -12.69 2.39
C ALA A 107 8.47 -12.25 3.05
N LEU A 108 8.42 -12.29 4.37
CA LEU A 108 7.27 -11.96 5.20
C LEU A 108 7.52 -10.64 5.93
N LYS A 109 6.52 -9.76 5.98
CA LYS A 109 6.56 -8.58 6.87
C LYS A 109 6.11 -8.96 8.27
N ALA A 110 7.03 -8.96 9.21
CA ALA A 110 6.77 -9.21 10.63
C ALA A 110 6.56 -7.88 11.38
N GLY A 111 5.56 -7.86 12.27
CA GLY A 111 5.27 -6.73 13.13
C GLY A 111 4.93 -7.20 14.54
N TYR A 112 5.49 -6.54 15.54
CA TYR A 112 5.28 -6.89 16.95
C TYR A 112 5.15 -5.64 17.83
N THR A 113 4.22 -5.67 18.78
CA THR A 113 4.04 -4.61 19.79
C THR A 113 4.78 -4.98 21.06
N ILE A 114 5.81 -4.21 21.37
CA ILE A 114 6.70 -4.36 22.53
C ILE A 114 5.93 -3.95 23.79
N ARG A 115 5.93 -4.82 24.80
CA ARG A 115 5.15 -4.64 26.03
C ARG A 115 5.97 -4.10 27.19
N SER A 116 7.29 -4.24 27.14
CA SER A 116 8.15 -3.80 28.25
C SER A 116 9.47 -3.17 27.78
N PRO A 117 10.07 -2.29 28.60
CA PRO A 117 11.40 -1.74 28.31
C PRO A 117 12.52 -2.80 28.25
N GLN A 118 12.40 -3.88 29.03
CA GLN A 118 13.38 -4.98 29.03
C GLN A 118 13.33 -5.75 27.70
N GLU A 119 12.13 -6.06 27.23
CA GLU A 119 11.89 -6.67 25.92
C GLU A 119 12.39 -5.78 24.78
N LYS A 120 12.16 -4.46 24.86
CA LYS A 120 12.70 -3.50 23.87
C LYS A 120 14.21 -3.61 23.72
N ARG A 121 14.94 -3.73 24.84
CA ARG A 121 16.41 -3.85 24.82
C ARG A 121 16.86 -5.17 24.17
N ALA A 122 16.19 -6.27 24.48
CA ALA A 122 16.47 -7.56 23.86
C ALA A 122 16.18 -7.55 22.36
N LEU A 123 15.05 -6.95 21.96
CA LEU A 123 14.64 -6.87 20.55
C LEU A 123 15.50 -5.90 19.73
N SER A 124 16.11 -4.90 20.37
CA SER A 124 17.06 -3.97 19.73
C SER A 124 18.37 -4.63 19.33
N ALA A 125 18.66 -5.83 19.85
CA ALA A 125 19.88 -6.57 19.53
C ALA A 125 19.72 -7.51 18.32
N LEU A 126 18.52 -7.66 17.75
CA LEU A 126 18.33 -8.48 16.55
C LEU A 126 19.10 -7.91 15.36
N GLN A 127 19.78 -8.80 14.64
CA GLN A 127 20.52 -8.47 13.43
C GLN A 127 20.02 -9.32 12.26
N PRO A 128 20.22 -8.86 11.00
CA PRO A 128 20.01 -9.70 9.84
C PRO A 128 20.73 -11.06 9.97
N GLY A 129 20.06 -12.14 9.61
CA GLY A 129 20.54 -13.52 9.72
C GLY A 129 20.32 -14.19 11.07
N SER A 130 19.78 -13.46 12.07
CA SER A 130 19.32 -14.04 13.34
C SER A 130 18.01 -14.81 13.19
#